data_AF-A0A318IP27-F1
#
_entry.id   AF-A0A318IP27-F1
#
_cell.length_a   1.000
_cell.length_b   1.000
_cell.length_c   1.000
_cell.angle_alpha   90.00
_cell.angle_beta   90.00
_cell.angle_gamma   90.00
#
_symmetry.space_group_name_H-M   'P 1'
#
loop_
_entity.id
_entity.type
_entity.pdbx_description
1 polymer ?
#
loop_
_entity_poly.entity_id
_entity_poly.type
_entity_poly.pdbx_seq_one_letter_code
_entity_poly.pdbx_strand_id
1 'polypeptide(L)'
;MSNIIETIQVSGFDAEGEPEIHIHEDKTILLEFSFMPPSDVETEEDEALYEDFDEQIEAAIYTPVIWEDRERFIIESPAENTVELLQKFLATYRANKDQ
;
A
#
# COMPACT_ATOMS: atom_id res chain seq x y z
N MET A 1 -2.50 -1.90 -17.74
CA MET A 1 -1.36 -2.49 -17.01
C MET A 1 -0.69 -3.55 -17.89
N SER A 2 0.65 -3.59 -17.93
CA SER A 2 1.41 -4.65 -18.59
C SER A 2 1.42 -5.94 -17.74
N ASN A 3 2.12 -6.99 -18.21
CA ASN A 3 2.27 -8.22 -17.44
C ASN A 3 3.02 -7.97 -16.12
N ILE A 4 2.62 -8.68 -15.07
CA ILE A 4 3.34 -8.74 -13.79
C ILE A 4 4.58 -9.60 -13.99
N ILE A 5 5.74 -9.08 -13.59
CA ILE A 5 7.02 -9.81 -13.65
C ILE A 5 7.46 -10.29 -12.26
N GLU A 6 6.98 -9.65 -11.20
CA GLU A 6 7.28 -10.01 -9.82
C GLU A 6 6.11 -9.63 -8.90
N THR A 7 5.81 -10.51 -7.94
CA THR A 7 4.87 -10.24 -6.85
C THR A 7 5.62 -10.42 -5.54
N ILE A 8 5.52 -9.43 -4.66
CA ILE A 8 6.16 -9.39 -3.36
C ILE A 8 5.07 -9.30 -2.31
N GLN A 9 5.00 -10.29 -1.42
CA GLN A 9 4.10 -10.23 -0.28
C GLN A 9 4.68 -9.31 0.80
N VAL A 10 3.82 -8.48 1.37
CA VAL A 10 4.14 -7.63 2.50
C VAL A 10 3.45 -8.20 3.73
N SER A 11 4.09 -8.13 4.89
CA SER A 11 3.48 -8.62 6.13
C SER A 11 3.45 -7.54 7.21
N GLY A 12 2.48 -7.67 8.12
CA GLY A 12 2.31 -6.78 9.27
C GLY A 12 1.29 -5.66 9.06
N PHE A 13 0.54 -5.66 7.95
CA PHE A 13 -0.54 -4.70 7.72
C PHE A 13 -1.88 -5.27 8.16
N ASP A 14 -2.27 -6.44 7.65
CA ASP A 14 -3.53 -7.10 7.98
C ASP A 14 -3.30 -8.62 8.07
N ALA A 15 -3.49 -9.20 9.27
CA ALA A 15 -3.24 -10.61 9.51
C ALA A 15 -4.20 -11.55 8.75
N GLU A 16 -5.37 -11.06 8.34
CA GLU A 16 -6.36 -11.84 7.57
C GLU A 16 -6.33 -11.48 6.07
N GLY A 17 -5.53 -10.50 5.66
CA GLY A 17 -5.58 -9.92 4.33
C GLY A 17 -4.35 -9.11 3.94
N GLU A 18 -3.16 -9.70 4.09
CA GLU A 18 -1.90 -9.02 3.82
C GLU A 18 -1.83 -8.45 2.37
N PRO A 19 -1.25 -7.25 2.19
CA PRO A 19 -1.14 -6.63 0.88
C PRO A 19 -0.01 -7.23 0.03
N GLU A 20 -0.14 -7.04 -1.28
CA GLU A 20 0.82 -7.48 -2.28
C GLU A 20 1.35 -6.28 -3.09
N ILE A 21 2.64 -6.32 -3.41
CA ILE A 21 3.30 -5.39 -4.33
C ILE A 21 3.57 -6.13 -5.63
N HIS A 22 2.97 -5.67 -6.71
CA HIS A 22 3.19 -6.18 -8.06
C HIS A 22 4.08 -5.23 -8.86
N ILE A 23 5.17 -5.75 -9.39
CA ILE A 23 6.05 -5.03 -10.31
C ILE A 23 5.68 -5.44 -11.73
N HIS A 24 5.34 -4.46 -12.55
CA HIS A 24 4.96 -4.66 -13.94
C HIS A 24 6.16 -4.50 -14.89
N GLU A 25 6.10 -5.14 -16.05
CA GLU A 25 7.12 -5.05 -17.10
C GLU A 25 7.40 -3.60 -17.56
N ASP A 26 6.38 -2.74 -17.56
CA ASP A 26 6.49 -1.31 -17.86
C ASP A 26 7.10 -0.47 -16.71
N LYS A 27 7.54 -1.13 -15.63
CA LYS A 27 8.08 -0.56 -14.38
C LYS A 27 7.06 0.15 -13.49
N THR A 28 5.77 0.06 -13.81
CA THR A 28 4.72 0.46 -12.88
C THR A 28 4.73 -0.47 -11.67
N ILE A 29 4.44 0.07 -10.49
CA ILE A 29 4.15 -0.73 -9.30
C ILE A 29 2.66 -0.61 -8.99
N LEU A 30 2.01 -1.75 -8.77
CA LEU A 30 0.68 -1.84 -8.19
C LEU A 30 0.83 -2.34 -6.75
N LEU A 31 0.32 -1.58 -5.79
CA LEU A 31 0.09 -2.01 -4.42
C LEU A 31 -1.39 -2.39 -4.29
N GLU A 32 -1.65 -3.68 -4.07
CA GLU A 32 -3.00 -4.24 -3.94
C GLU A 32 -3.23 -4.74 -2.51
N PHE A 33 -4.38 -4.37 -1.94
CA PHE A 33 -4.81 -4.82 -0.61
C PHE A 33 -5.90 -5.88 -0.74
N SER A 34 -5.95 -6.81 0.22
CA SER A 34 -7.10 -7.71 0.31
C SER A 34 -8.32 -7.02 0.93
N PHE A 35 -8.07 -6.11 1.89
CA PHE A 35 -9.08 -5.28 2.54
C PHE A 35 -8.54 -3.86 2.75
N MET A 36 -9.35 -2.87 2.42
CA MET A 36 -9.04 -1.45 2.67
C MET A 36 -10.27 -0.72 3.22
N PRO A 37 -10.31 -0.31 4.50
CA PRO A 37 -9.26 -0.49 5.52
C PRO A 37 -9.03 -1.96 5.91
N PRO A 38 -7.97 -2.28 6.69
CA PRO A 38 -7.71 -3.62 7.22
C PRO A 38 -8.93 -4.26 7.91
N SER A 39 -8.97 -5.60 7.88
CA SER A 39 -10.08 -6.41 8.39
C SER A 39 -10.41 -6.22 9.88
N ASP A 40 -9.45 -5.74 10.67
CA ASP A 40 -9.59 -5.54 12.12
C ASP A 40 -9.94 -4.11 12.53
N VAL A 41 -10.21 -3.23 11.55
CA VAL A 41 -10.79 -1.91 11.76
C VAL A 41 -12.30 -2.06 11.95
N GLU A 42 -12.80 -1.79 13.16
CA GLU A 42 -14.20 -2.01 13.53
C GLU A 42 -15.05 -0.72 13.65
N THR A 43 -14.42 0.45 13.70
CA THR A 43 -15.12 1.73 13.97
C THR A 43 -15.04 2.72 12.81
N GLU A 44 -16.10 3.50 12.60
CA GLU A 44 -16.13 4.55 11.57
C GLU A 44 -15.04 5.62 11.79
N GLU A 45 -14.67 5.89 13.04
CA GLU A 45 -13.57 6.82 13.37
C GLU A 45 -12.22 6.29 12.91
N ASP A 46 -12.00 4.97 13.01
CA ASP A 46 -10.78 4.32 12.54
C ASP A 46 -10.77 4.16 11.01
N GLU A 47 -11.93 3.93 10.37
CA GLU A 47 -12.05 3.91 8.91
C GLU A 47 -11.61 5.24 8.28
N ALA A 48 -11.94 6.36 8.92
CA ALA A 48 -11.58 7.71 8.46
C ALA A 48 -10.05 7.91 8.36
N LEU A 49 -9.24 7.13 9.07
CA LEU A 49 -7.77 7.18 9.01
C LEU A 49 -7.19 6.66 7.68
N TYR A 50 -8.03 6.12 6.80
CA TYR A 50 -7.65 5.55 5.52
C TYR A 50 -8.24 6.34 4.33
N GLU A 51 -8.96 7.44 4.58
CA GLU A 51 -9.57 8.28 3.53
C GLU A 51 -8.56 9.07 2.68
N ASP A 52 -7.34 9.26 3.19
CA ASP A 52 -6.22 9.95 2.55
C ASP A 52 -5.00 9.01 2.40
N PHE A 53 -5.24 7.71 2.29
CA PHE A 53 -4.17 6.72 2.39
C PHE A 53 -3.20 6.78 1.21
N ASP A 54 -3.65 7.20 0.03
CA ASP A 54 -2.77 7.53 -1.09
C ASP A 54 -1.78 8.63 -0.71
N GLU A 55 -2.23 9.74 -0.10
CA GLU A 55 -1.36 10.82 0.39
C GLU A 55 -0.38 10.32 1.47
N GLN A 56 -0.84 9.41 2.36
CA GLN A 56 0.02 8.79 3.36
C GLN A 56 1.12 7.93 2.71
N ILE A 57 0.80 7.16 1.66
CA ILE A 57 1.79 6.39 0.89
C ILE A 57 2.75 7.36 0.18
N GLU A 58 2.24 8.38 -0.50
CA GLU A 58 3.07 9.38 -1.21
C GLU A 58 4.11 10.01 -0.28
N ALA A 59 3.68 10.39 0.94
CA ALA A 59 4.56 10.93 1.96
C ALA A 59 5.64 9.94 2.42
N ALA A 60 5.32 8.64 2.43
CA ALA A 60 6.26 7.59 2.83
C ALA A 60 7.28 7.25 1.73
N ILE A 61 6.86 7.26 0.45
CA ILE A 61 7.68 6.82 -0.69
C ILE A 61 8.25 7.97 -1.52
N TYR A 62 7.87 9.22 -1.23
CA TYR A 62 8.28 10.44 -1.95
C TYR A 62 8.00 10.39 -3.45
N THR A 63 6.97 9.65 -3.86
CA THR A 63 6.57 9.42 -5.25
C THR A 63 5.06 9.53 -5.35
N PRO A 64 4.50 10.14 -6.41
CA PRO A 64 3.06 10.20 -6.59
C PRO A 64 2.41 8.82 -6.66
N VAL A 65 1.22 8.71 -6.08
CA VAL A 65 0.41 7.49 -6.01
C VAL A 65 -0.96 7.80 -6.60
N ILE A 66 -1.42 6.95 -7.50
CA ILE A 66 -2.75 7.05 -8.08
C ILE A 66 -3.63 6.04 -7.35
N TRP A 67 -4.64 6.52 -6.65
CA TRP A 67 -5.68 5.67 -6.08
C TRP A 67 -6.67 5.27 -7.20
N GLU A 68 -6.51 4.06 -7.74
CA GLU A 68 -7.33 3.58 -8.88
C GLU A 68 -8.69 3.05 -8.41
N ASP A 69 -8.68 2.27 -7.33
CA ASP A 69 -9.87 1.66 -6.72
C ASP A 69 -9.62 1.49 -5.22
N ARG A 70 -10.67 1.19 -4.45
CA ARG A 70 -10.62 1.12 -2.98
C ARG A 70 -9.38 0.38 -2.45
N GLU A 71 -9.04 -0.77 -3.03
CA GLU A 71 -7.90 -1.59 -2.62
C GLU A 71 -6.66 -1.48 -3.53
N ARG A 72 -6.62 -0.56 -4.50
CA ARG A 72 -5.58 -0.51 -5.55
C ARG A 72 -4.92 0.85 -5.68
N PHE A 73 -3.61 0.85 -5.50
CA PHE A 73 -2.76 2.03 -5.56
C PHE A 73 -1.64 1.85 -6.58
N ILE A 74 -1.48 2.79 -7.50
CA ILE A 74 -0.58 2.69 -8.64
C ILE A 74 0.52 3.72 -8.56
N ILE A 75 1.75 3.29 -8.84
CA ILE A 75 2.94 4.14 -8.88
C ILE A 75 3.57 3.98 -10.27
N GLU A 76 3.33 4.94 -11.16
CA GLU A 76 3.75 4.88 -12.57
C GLU A 76 5.25 5.17 -12.78
N SER A 77 5.90 5.87 -11.84
CA SER A 77 7.31 6.25 -11.94
C SER A 77 8.03 6.05 -10.61
N PRO A 78 8.14 4.79 -10.13
CA PRO A 78 8.74 4.50 -8.85
C PRO A 78 10.24 4.82 -8.85
N ALA A 79 10.72 5.30 -7.70
CA ALA A 79 12.14 5.36 -7.42
C ALA A 79 12.69 3.94 -7.16
N GLU A 80 14.01 3.75 -7.29
CA GLU A 80 14.64 2.43 -7.10
C GLU A 80 14.38 1.83 -5.72
N ASN A 81 14.12 2.65 -4.70
CA ASN A 81 13.85 2.25 -3.33
C ASN A 81 12.34 2.23 -2.98
N THR A 82 11.43 2.45 -3.93
CA THR A 82 9.99 2.51 -3.64
C THR A 82 9.48 1.23 -2.96
N VAL A 83 9.91 0.04 -3.42
CA VAL A 83 9.49 -1.24 -2.82
C VAL A 83 9.92 -1.35 -1.36
N GLU A 84 11.17 -1.00 -1.04
CA GLU A 84 11.68 -1.03 0.34
C GLU A 84 10.89 -0.07 1.24
N LEU A 85 10.59 1.13 0.73
CA LEU A 85 9.81 2.14 1.45
C LEU A 85 8.37 1.67 1.69
N LEU A 86 7.71 1.06 0.68
CA LEU A 86 6.37 0.48 0.83
C LEU A 86 6.35 -0.61 1.90
N GLN A 87 7.30 -1.57 1.83
CA GLN A 87 7.39 -2.63 2.82
C GLN A 87 7.57 -2.07 4.23
N LYS A 88 8.45 -1.08 4.40
CA LYS A 88 8.70 -0.46 5.69
C LYS A 88 7.48 0.31 6.20
N PHE A 89 6.81 1.07 5.33
CA PHE A 89 5.62 1.82 5.66
C PHE A 89 4.52 0.88 6.17
N LEU A 90 4.18 -0.14 5.38
CA LEU A 90 3.11 -1.08 5.70
C LEU A 90 3.40 -1.90 6.96
N ALA A 91 4.63 -2.42 7.11
CA ALA A 91 5.02 -3.20 8.28
C ALA A 91 5.04 -2.39 9.59
N THR A 92 5.12 -1.06 9.52
CA THR A 92 5.13 -0.17 10.69
C THR A 92 3.86 0.66 10.83
N TYR A 93 2.94 0.58 9.87
CA TYR A 93 1.75 1.43 9.83
C TYR A 93 0.93 1.32 11.12
N ARG A 94 0.66 0.09 11.56
CA ARG A 94 -0.08 -0.17 12.80
C ARG A 94 0.68 0.25 14.06
N ALA A 95 1.94 -0.14 14.18
CA ALA A 95 2.75 0.14 15.36
C ALA A 95 2.94 1.64 15.63
N ASN A 96 2.86 2.48 14.59
CA ASN A 96 2.96 3.92 14.70
C ASN A 96 1.62 4.61 15.00
N LYS A 97 0.46 3.93 14.80
CA LYS A 97 -0.87 4.47 15.10
C LYS A 97 -1.32 4.18 16.54
N ASP A 98 -0.73 3.20 17.21
CA ASP A 98 -0.94 2.91 18.65
C ASP A 98 -0.18 3.88 19.60
N GLN A 99 0.40 4.98 19.10
CA GLN A 99 1.13 5.99 19.88
C GLN A 99 0.38 7.32 19.99
#